data_AF-A0A7W5E494-F1
#
_entry.id   AF-A0A7W5E494-F1
#
_cell.length_a   1.000
_cell.length_b   1.000
_cell.length_c   1.000
_cell.angle_alpha   90.00
_cell.angle_beta   90.00
_cell.angle_gamma   90.00
#
_symmetry.space_group_name_H-M   'P 1'
#
loop_
_entity.id
_entity.type
_entity.pdbx_description
1 polymer ?
#
loop_
_entity_poly.entity_id
_entity_poly.type
_entity_poly.pdbx_seq_one_letter_code
_entity_poly.pdbx_strand_id
1 'polypeptide(L)'
;MKRRMTRRRLRGIEGLETRRVLAAAISVVDGSLLVEGDAEGEIAIVDLGDGTLQVTESGAGTDGGDLVEVVEGVSDDILIHLDPSGVGADDAVSIDLSANSVTVDSIFAALGSGRNTVSLDGGTISGDLVVATEEGNDAVVIGGEATVQGNVEAVLGEGDNTLAVDGDIEGDLAAWNGNGDDSIAIGVQSEIGGDVRIGLGDGENFVDVAGQIAGDLNLRGGVDDDTLTVLAEAIVAGNVNASLGDGENTATIDGAVEGELIGSEFADEESSEAACDDSLGSDMGAGLAAGENLIGFHGRPEPGMRNEELESGECSHADGETTDESDAGSDVASDGETDSLDETDSVDETVENASFLISTSDEDELDDDTIVSVETSLGLTDQATRDETGRRHGRSGNARTKQC
;
A
#
# COMPACT_ATOMS: atom_id res chain seq x y z
N MET A 1 75.42 -43.26 6.70
CA MET A 1 74.46 -42.79 5.68
C MET A 1 73.56 -41.73 6.32
N LYS A 2 73.66 -40.47 5.87
CA LYS A 2 72.96 -39.31 6.48
C LYS A 2 71.67 -39.06 5.68
N ARG A 3 70.52 -39.49 6.21
CA ARG A 3 69.20 -39.31 5.54
C ARG A 3 68.84 -37.82 5.56
N ARG A 4 68.84 -37.21 4.37
CA ARG A 4 68.43 -35.82 4.14
C ARG A 4 66.90 -35.78 4.22
N MET A 5 66.33 -35.30 5.34
CA MET A 5 64.89 -35.07 5.44
C MET A 5 64.52 -33.86 4.59
N THR A 6 63.84 -34.09 3.48
CA THR A 6 63.18 -33.06 2.69
C THR A 6 61.95 -32.59 3.48
N ARG A 7 62.03 -31.40 4.10
CA ARG A 7 60.84 -30.73 4.66
C ARG A 7 59.89 -30.44 3.50
N ARG A 8 58.76 -31.15 3.45
CA ARG A 8 57.62 -30.75 2.61
C ARG A 8 57.15 -29.40 3.14
N ARG A 9 57.30 -28.34 2.34
CA ARG A 9 56.58 -27.09 2.57
C ARG A 9 55.10 -27.42 2.40
N LEU A 10 54.32 -27.27 3.47
CA LEU A 10 52.87 -27.22 3.37
C LEU A 10 52.54 -26.11 2.38
N ARG A 11 51.78 -26.44 1.33
CA ARG A 11 51.20 -25.41 0.46
C ARG A 11 50.33 -24.56 1.36
N GLY A 12 50.59 -23.26 1.41
CA GLY A 12 49.67 -22.34 2.09
C GLY A 12 48.31 -22.55 1.48
N ILE A 13 47.33 -22.86 2.32
CA ILE A 13 45.94 -22.83 1.91
C ILE A 13 45.68 -21.33 1.75
N GLU A 14 45.55 -20.88 0.51
CA GLU A 14 45.07 -19.52 0.23
C GLU A 14 43.70 -19.41 0.91
N GLY A 15 43.54 -18.42 1.79
CA GLY A 15 42.25 -18.18 2.43
C GLY A 15 41.21 -17.97 1.34
N LEU A 16 40.08 -18.66 1.44
CA LEU A 16 38.90 -18.35 0.63
C LEU A 16 38.67 -16.84 0.74
N GLU A 17 38.63 -16.15 -0.39
CA GLU A 17 38.37 -14.72 -0.42
C GLU A 17 37.04 -14.47 0.32
N THR A 18 37.10 -13.69 1.39
CA THR A 18 35.93 -13.16 2.08
C THR A 18 35.35 -12.01 1.24
N ARG A 19 34.96 -12.31 0.00
CA ARG A 19 34.12 -11.40 -0.79
C ARG A 19 32.72 -11.56 -0.24
N ARG A 20 32.24 -10.51 0.43
CA ARG A 20 30.84 -10.40 0.82
C ARG A 20 30.09 -9.68 -0.28
N VAL A 21 28.89 -10.17 -0.48
CA VAL A 21 27.86 -9.56 -1.31
C VAL A 21 26.77 -9.09 -0.35
N LEU A 22 25.99 -8.11 -0.79
CA LEU A 22 24.73 -7.75 -0.14
C LEU A 22 23.86 -9.00 0.00
N ALA A 23 23.04 -9.06 1.06
CA ALA A 23 22.08 -10.15 1.23
C ALA A 23 20.98 -10.04 0.17
N ALA A 24 20.50 -8.83 -0.05
CA ALA A 24 19.72 -8.47 -1.23
C ALA A 24 20.62 -8.42 -2.48
N ALA A 25 20.19 -9.09 -3.55
CA ALA A 25 20.81 -9.02 -4.86
C ALA A 25 20.44 -7.70 -5.55
N ILE A 26 21.43 -7.03 -6.13
CA ILE A 26 21.25 -5.79 -6.88
C ILE A 26 21.64 -6.00 -8.34
N SER A 27 20.82 -5.52 -9.26
CA SER A 27 21.17 -5.48 -10.67
C SER A 27 20.49 -4.31 -11.39
N VAL A 28 21.04 -3.92 -12.55
CA VAL A 28 20.39 -2.99 -13.47
C VAL A 28 20.06 -3.73 -14.75
N VAL A 29 18.78 -3.79 -15.10
CA VAL A 29 18.26 -4.51 -16.27
C VAL A 29 17.45 -3.53 -17.12
N ASP A 30 17.91 -3.29 -18.34
CA ASP A 30 17.25 -2.39 -19.31
C ASP A 30 16.96 -0.97 -18.79
N GLY A 31 17.75 -0.49 -17.81
CA GLY A 31 17.58 0.82 -17.20
C GLY A 31 16.84 0.79 -15.87
N SER A 32 16.24 -0.34 -15.50
CA SER A 32 15.57 -0.51 -14.21
C SER A 32 16.55 -1.02 -13.14
N LEU A 33 16.50 -0.44 -11.94
CA LEU A 33 17.17 -0.98 -10.76
C LEU A 33 16.32 -2.09 -10.15
N LEU A 34 16.89 -3.27 -9.99
CA LEU A 34 16.25 -4.42 -9.38
C LEU A 34 16.97 -4.78 -8.06
N VAL A 35 16.22 -4.81 -6.97
CA VAL A 35 16.65 -5.22 -5.63
C VAL A 35 15.79 -6.41 -5.20
N GLU A 36 16.39 -7.59 -5.02
CA GLU A 36 15.67 -8.84 -4.70
C GLU A 36 16.33 -9.62 -3.56
N GLY A 37 15.55 -10.25 -2.69
CA GLY A 37 16.03 -11.23 -1.70
C GLY A 37 15.70 -10.85 -0.26
N ASP A 38 16.44 -11.40 0.70
CA ASP A 38 16.20 -11.14 2.12
C ASP A 38 17.23 -10.13 2.63
N ALA A 39 16.80 -8.97 3.10
CA ALA A 39 17.71 -7.97 3.66
C ALA A 39 18.07 -8.33 5.12
N GLU A 40 19.35 -8.17 5.50
CA GLU A 40 19.80 -8.30 6.89
C GLU A 40 19.65 -6.98 7.69
N GLY A 41 19.31 -5.89 7.00
CA GLY A 41 19.05 -4.57 7.57
C GLY A 41 18.54 -3.57 6.53
N GLU A 42 18.51 -2.29 6.88
CA GLU A 42 17.93 -1.25 6.03
C GLU A 42 18.64 -1.14 4.67
N ILE A 43 17.84 -1.16 3.59
CA ILE A 43 18.24 -0.86 2.22
C ILE A 43 18.06 0.64 1.95
N ALA A 44 19.15 1.37 1.78
CA ALA A 44 19.14 2.78 1.42
C ALA A 44 19.57 2.98 -0.04
N ILE A 45 18.70 3.55 -0.87
CA ILE A 45 18.93 3.92 -2.27
C ILE A 45 19.06 5.44 -2.34
N VAL A 46 20.24 5.95 -2.72
CA VAL A 46 20.55 7.40 -2.68
C VAL A 46 21.08 7.87 -4.03
N ASP A 47 20.46 8.90 -4.61
CA ASP A 47 20.99 9.61 -5.77
C ASP A 47 22.20 10.47 -5.40
N LEU A 48 23.37 10.17 -5.98
CA LEU A 48 24.62 10.87 -5.67
C LEU A 48 24.80 12.21 -6.41
N GLY A 49 23.89 12.56 -7.33
CA GLY A 49 23.94 13.81 -8.08
C GLY A 49 24.86 13.81 -9.30
N ASP A 50 25.42 12.66 -9.68
CA ASP A 50 26.26 12.46 -10.86
C ASP A 50 25.68 11.46 -11.88
N GLY A 51 24.39 11.14 -11.76
CA GLY A 51 23.68 10.16 -12.58
C GLY A 51 23.87 8.72 -12.11
N THR A 52 24.32 8.52 -10.86
CA THR A 52 24.50 7.21 -10.24
C THR A 52 23.67 7.11 -8.96
N LEU A 53 23.22 5.89 -8.66
CA LEU A 53 22.59 5.58 -7.39
C LEU A 53 23.57 4.79 -6.52
N GLN A 54 23.61 5.11 -5.23
CA GLN A 54 24.25 4.30 -4.21
C GLN A 54 23.19 3.47 -3.51
N VAL A 55 23.33 2.15 -3.53
CA VAL A 55 22.53 1.25 -2.71
C VAL A 55 23.36 0.72 -1.56
N THR A 56 22.84 0.86 -0.35
CA THR A 56 23.51 0.46 0.89
C THR A 56 22.64 -0.50 1.67
N GLU A 57 23.22 -1.54 2.25
CA GLU A 57 22.54 -2.41 3.22
C GLU A 57 23.22 -2.28 4.57
N SER A 58 22.46 -1.78 5.55
CA SER A 58 22.95 -1.52 6.89
C SER A 58 23.19 -2.85 7.62
N GLY A 59 24.35 -3.00 8.27
CA GLY A 59 24.61 -4.16 9.13
C GLY A 59 25.03 -5.47 8.43
N ALA A 60 24.93 -5.60 7.11
CA ALA A 60 25.26 -6.84 6.36
C ALA A 60 26.77 -7.21 6.34
N GLY A 61 27.65 -6.32 6.78
CA GLY A 61 29.09 -6.56 6.89
C GLY A 61 29.47 -7.56 7.99
N THR A 62 30.65 -8.20 7.89
CA THR A 62 31.15 -9.20 8.89
C THR A 62 31.15 -8.68 10.32
N ASP A 63 31.34 -7.38 10.44
CA ASP A 63 31.54 -6.68 11.70
C ASP A 63 30.30 -5.83 12.06
N GLY A 64 29.17 -6.05 11.37
CA GLY A 64 27.95 -5.25 11.48
C GLY A 64 28.06 -3.86 10.82
N GLY A 65 28.92 -3.71 9.82
CA GLY A 65 29.07 -2.47 9.05
C GLY A 65 28.36 -2.55 7.70
N ASP A 66 28.17 -1.40 7.05
CA ASP A 66 27.34 -1.32 5.86
C ASP A 66 28.04 -1.86 4.60
N LEU A 67 27.28 -2.52 3.73
CA LEU A 67 27.71 -2.89 2.39
C LEU A 67 27.17 -1.87 1.40
N VAL A 68 28.00 -1.48 0.42
CA VAL A 68 27.68 -0.39 -0.52
C VAL A 68 27.94 -0.85 -1.95
N GLU A 69 26.95 -0.65 -2.80
CA GLU A 69 27.04 -0.83 -4.25
C GLU A 69 26.68 0.48 -4.95
N VAL A 70 27.49 0.90 -5.92
CA VAL A 70 27.20 2.08 -6.75
C VAL A 70 26.80 1.58 -8.13
N VAL A 71 25.59 1.91 -8.54
CA VAL A 71 25.00 1.48 -9.81
C VAL A 71 24.91 2.67 -10.77
N GLU A 72 25.26 2.41 -12.03
CA GLU A 72 25.14 3.37 -13.12
C GLU A 72 24.08 2.87 -14.11
N GLY A 73 23.50 3.79 -14.89
CA GLY A 73 22.61 3.45 -15.99
C GLY A 73 21.17 3.15 -15.57
N VAL A 74 20.78 3.53 -14.36
CA VAL A 74 19.37 3.58 -13.97
C VAL A 74 18.71 4.76 -14.67
N SER A 75 17.63 4.51 -15.39
CA SER A 75 16.91 5.52 -16.19
C SER A 75 15.44 5.17 -16.41
N ASP A 76 14.94 4.15 -15.73
CA ASP A 76 13.59 3.57 -15.89
C ASP A 76 13.04 3.32 -14.48
N ASP A 77 12.66 2.10 -14.12
CA ASP A 77 12.01 1.83 -12.83
C ASP A 77 12.98 1.49 -11.68
N ILE A 78 12.47 1.56 -10.46
CA ILE A 78 13.05 0.92 -9.27
C ILE A 78 12.11 -0.20 -8.84
N LEU A 79 12.58 -1.43 -8.87
CA LEU A 79 11.86 -2.64 -8.49
C LEU A 79 12.51 -3.23 -7.24
N ILE A 80 11.74 -3.29 -6.15
CA ILE A 80 12.17 -3.82 -4.87
C ILE A 80 11.26 -4.99 -4.51
N HIS A 81 11.85 -6.15 -4.29
CA HIS A 81 11.15 -7.37 -3.87
C HIS A 81 11.93 -8.04 -2.75
N LEU A 82 11.53 -7.70 -1.51
CA LEU A 82 12.12 -8.25 -0.30
C LEU A 82 11.20 -9.28 0.36
N ASP A 83 11.80 -10.17 1.14
CA ASP A 83 11.19 -11.36 1.74
C ASP A 83 10.19 -12.09 0.82
N PRO A 84 10.61 -12.53 -0.38
CA PRO A 84 9.74 -13.35 -1.24
C PRO A 84 9.40 -14.71 -0.60
N SER A 85 10.04 -15.05 0.51
CA SER A 85 9.87 -16.32 1.22
C SER A 85 8.77 -16.29 2.27
N GLY A 86 8.30 -15.10 2.65
CA GLY A 86 7.25 -14.89 3.65
C GLY A 86 7.67 -15.36 5.04
N VAL A 87 8.95 -15.23 5.40
CA VAL A 87 9.42 -15.61 6.75
C VAL A 87 9.07 -14.57 7.80
N GLY A 88 8.44 -13.46 7.41
CA GLY A 88 8.01 -12.40 8.31
C GLY A 88 9.18 -11.53 8.74
N ALA A 89 10.10 -11.25 7.81
CA ALA A 89 11.26 -10.40 8.08
C ALA A 89 10.82 -8.93 8.16
N ASP A 90 11.38 -8.20 9.12
CA ASP A 90 11.17 -6.75 9.18
C ASP A 90 12.05 -6.08 8.11
N ASP A 91 11.46 -5.58 7.02
CA ASP A 91 12.20 -4.89 5.96
C ASP A 91 12.14 -3.37 6.08
N ALA A 92 13.25 -2.69 5.80
CA ALA A 92 13.32 -1.24 5.80
C ALA A 92 13.97 -0.72 4.52
N VAL A 93 13.27 0.15 3.80
CA VAL A 93 13.72 0.73 2.53
C VAL A 93 13.62 2.24 2.57
N SER A 94 14.75 2.92 2.40
CA SER A 94 14.82 4.37 2.25
C SER A 94 15.30 4.75 0.85
N ILE A 95 14.55 5.60 0.17
CA ILE A 95 14.82 6.08 -1.19
C ILE A 95 14.98 7.60 -1.14
N ASP A 96 16.19 8.10 -1.39
CA ASP A 96 16.51 9.53 -1.46
C ASP A 96 16.87 9.91 -2.90
N LEU A 97 15.98 10.61 -3.57
CA LEU A 97 16.14 11.12 -4.93
C LEU A 97 16.33 12.66 -4.96
N SER A 98 16.67 13.27 -3.82
CA SER A 98 16.78 14.73 -3.66
C SER A 98 17.81 15.37 -4.59
N ALA A 99 18.83 14.63 -5.04
CA ALA A 99 19.82 15.13 -5.99
C ALA A 99 19.27 15.29 -7.42
N ASN A 100 18.16 14.60 -7.75
CA ASN A 100 17.41 14.70 -9.01
C ASN A 100 18.30 14.64 -10.27
N SER A 101 19.27 13.73 -10.26
CA SER A 101 20.21 13.48 -11.35
C SER A 101 19.92 12.19 -12.10
N VAL A 102 19.19 11.27 -11.48
CA VAL A 102 18.66 10.04 -12.09
C VAL A 102 17.18 10.23 -12.40
N THR A 103 16.75 9.85 -13.61
CA THR A 103 15.33 9.80 -13.97
C THR A 103 14.77 8.45 -13.56
N VAL A 104 13.72 8.47 -12.73
CA VAL A 104 12.99 7.28 -12.32
C VAL A 104 11.56 7.38 -12.85
N ASP A 105 11.14 6.35 -13.58
CA ASP A 105 9.80 6.29 -14.15
C ASP A 105 8.80 5.82 -13.10
N SER A 106 8.93 4.63 -12.53
CA SER A 106 8.08 4.19 -11.42
C SER A 106 8.88 3.50 -10.32
N ILE A 107 8.27 3.39 -9.13
CA ILE A 107 8.82 2.64 -8.00
C ILE A 107 7.81 1.59 -7.58
N PHE A 108 8.25 0.35 -7.50
CA PHE A 108 7.46 -0.78 -7.03
C PHE A 108 8.20 -1.45 -5.87
N ALA A 109 7.56 -1.50 -4.70
CA ALA A 109 8.11 -2.16 -3.51
C ALA A 109 7.14 -3.23 -3.01
N ALA A 110 7.58 -4.48 -3.01
CA ALA A 110 6.91 -5.62 -2.40
C ALA A 110 7.79 -6.16 -1.26
N LEU A 111 7.33 -6.07 -0.01
CA LEU A 111 8.17 -6.37 1.18
C LEU A 111 7.69 -7.57 2.00
N GLY A 112 6.70 -8.33 1.50
CA GLY A 112 6.19 -9.51 2.20
C GLY A 112 5.58 -9.20 3.56
N SER A 113 5.65 -10.17 4.47
CA SER A 113 5.19 -10.08 5.86
C SER A 113 6.29 -9.55 6.78
N GLY A 114 5.95 -9.06 7.97
CA GLY A 114 6.87 -8.46 8.94
C GLY A 114 6.55 -6.99 9.19
N ARG A 115 7.30 -6.30 10.07
CA ARG A 115 7.19 -4.84 10.19
C ARG A 115 8.00 -4.20 9.07
N ASN A 116 7.32 -3.68 8.06
CA ASN A 116 7.97 -3.07 6.92
C ASN A 116 7.93 -1.55 6.94
N THR A 117 8.97 -0.92 6.40
CA THR A 117 9.03 0.53 6.25
C THR A 117 9.50 0.90 4.85
N VAL A 118 8.79 1.82 4.18
CA VAL A 118 9.20 2.44 2.93
C VAL A 118 9.18 3.95 3.09
N SER A 119 10.29 4.63 2.82
CA SER A 119 10.33 6.09 2.75
C SER A 119 10.87 6.58 1.43
N LEU A 120 10.17 7.53 0.81
CA LEU A 120 10.60 8.27 -0.37
C LEU A 120 10.88 9.73 0.03
N ASP A 121 12.09 10.22 -0.21
CA ASP A 121 12.49 11.60 0.04
C ASP A 121 13.06 12.26 -1.23
N GLY A 122 12.60 13.48 -1.49
CA GLY A 122 13.04 14.28 -2.64
C GLY A 122 12.73 13.68 -4.02
N GLY A 123 13.16 14.43 -5.04
CA GLY A 123 13.12 13.97 -6.44
C GLY A 123 11.75 14.01 -7.11
N THR A 124 11.72 13.53 -8.36
CA THR A 124 10.48 13.42 -9.15
C THR A 124 10.43 12.05 -9.80
N ILE A 125 9.35 11.31 -9.56
CA ILE A 125 9.01 10.06 -10.23
C ILE A 125 8.01 10.38 -11.34
N SER A 126 8.27 9.95 -12.57
CA SER A 126 7.45 10.34 -13.74
C SER A 126 6.13 9.57 -13.86
N GLY A 127 6.04 8.43 -13.18
CA GLY A 127 4.94 7.50 -13.13
C GLY A 127 4.53 7.19 -11.69
N ASP A 128 4.29 5.92 -11.40
CA ASP A 128 3.58 5.49 -10.20
C ASP A 128 4.54 5.11 -9.04
N LEU A 129 4.05 5.26 -7.81
CA LEU A 129 4.63 4.64 -6.62
C LEU A 129 3.65 3.58 -6.11
N VAL A 130 4.09 2.33 -6.11
CA VAL A 130 3.30 1.20 -5.62
C VAL A 130 4.05 0.52 -4.47
N VAL A 131 3.41 0.44 -3.32
CA VAL A 131 3.90 -0.29 -2.15
C VAL A 131 2.91 -1.37 -1.78
N ALA A 132 3.38 -2.60 -1.65
CA ALA A 132 2.60 -3.74 -1.22
C ALA A 132 3.33 -4.48 -0.09
N THR A 133 2.64 -4.67 1.02
CA THR A 133 3.07 -5.47 2.16
C THR A 133 1.97 -6.49 2.51
N GLU A 134 2.25 -7.39 3.44
CA GLU A 134 1.34 -8.45 3.85
C GLU A 134 0.95 -8.32 5.33
N GLU A 135 1.28 -9.30 6.18
CA GLU A 135 0.98 -9.22 7.62
C GLU A 135 2.10 -8.47 8.35
N GLY A 136 1.76 -7.47 9.15
CA GLY A 136 2.64 -6.78 10.09
C GLY A 136 2.32 -5.30 10.22
N ASN A 137 3.04 -4.61 11.12
CA ASN A 137 2.80 -3.18 11.31
C ASN A 137 3.64 -2.42 10.29
N ASP A 138 3.03 -1.96 9.21
CA ASP A 138 3.77 -1.36 8.09
C ASP A 138 3.73 0.17 8.10
N ALA A 139 4.75 0.80 7.52
CA ALA A 139 4.83 2.25 7.43
C ALA A 139 5.29 2.73 6.06
N VAL A 140 4.54 3.64 5.44
CA VAL A 140 4.91 4.31 4.18
C VAL A 140 4.98 5.81 4.41
N VAL A 141 6.08 6.42 3.99
CA VAL A 141 6.32 7.87 4.12
C VAL A 141 6.71 8.47 2.77
N ILE A 142 5.97 9.48 2.33
CA ILE A 142 6.30 10.31 1.16
C ILE A 142 6.69 11.68 1.67
N GLY A 143 7.99 11.99 1.64
CA GLY A 143 8.57 13.23 2.16
C GLY A 143 8.14 14.47 1.38
N GLY A 144 8.13 15.62 2.06
CA GLY A 144 7.61 16.87 1.52
C GLY A 144 8.38 17.49 0.35
N GLU A 145 9.53 16.94 -0.02
CA GLU A 145 10.28 17.34 -1.23
C GLU A 145 10.10 16.35 -2.40
N ALA A 146 9.36 15.25 -2.20
CA ALA A 146 9.10 14.27 -3.22
C ALA A 146 7.89 14.67 -4.09
N THR A 147 7.97 14.37 -5.39
CA THR A 147 6.85 14.51 -6.33
C THR A 147 6.62 13.20 -7.08
N VAL A 148 5.39 12.68 -7.04
CA VAL A 148 4.93 11.53 -7.84
C VAL A 148 4.00 12.06 -8.93
N GLN A 149 4.39 11.97 -10.20
CA GLN A 149 3.56 12.48 -11.31
C GLN A 149 2.40 11.55 -11.68
N GLY A 150 2.55 10.26 -11.39
CA GLY A 150 1.48 9.27 -11.52
C GLY A 150 0.66 9.15 -10.25
N ASN A 151 0.30 7.92 -9.94
CA ASN A 151 -0.53 7.56 -8.80
C ASN A 151 0.33 7.00 -7.66
N VAL A 152 -0.20 7.08 -6.46
CA VAL A 152 0.31 6.35 -5.31
C VAL A 152 -0.69 5.27 -4.93
N GLU A 153 -0.22 4.02 -4.87
CA GLU A 153 -1.00 2.89 -4.37
C GLU A 153 -0.24 2.23 -3.21
N ALA A 154 -0.86 2.21 -2.02
CA ALA A 154 -0.35 1.54 -0.84
C ALA A 154 -1.32 0.43 -0.42
N VAL A 155 -0.88 -0.82 -0.46
CA VAL A 155 -1.60 -1.99 0.06
C VAL A 155 -0.82 -2.48 1.27
N LEU A 156 -1.30 -2.17 2.47
CA LEU A 156 -0.54 -2.35 3.71
C LEU A 156 -0.91 -3.59 4.52
N GLY A 157 -1.88 -4.38 4.03
CA GLY A 157 -2.25 -5.66 4.63
C GLY A 157 -2.67 -5.56 6.10
N GLU A 158 -2.42 -6.61 6.89
CA GLU A 158 -2.92 -6.77 8.27
C GLU A 158 -1.94 -6.17 9.28
N GLY A 159 -2.40 -5.53 10.35
CA GLY A 159 -1.57 -4.94 11.40
C GLY A 159 -1.85 -3.45 11.57
N ASP A 160 -1.16 -2.81 12.53
CA ASP A 160 -1.30 -1.38 12.78
C ASP A 160 -0.43 -0.62 11.76
N ASN A 161 -1.05 -0.14 10.67
CA ASN A 161 -0.31 0.46 9.57
C ASN A 161 -0.30 1.99 9.62
N THR A 162 0.70 2.59 8.98
CA THR A 162 0.81 4.04 8.86
C THR A 162 1.14 4.48 7.44
N LEU A 163 0.37 5.43 6.91
CA LEU A 163 0.70 6.14 5.67
C LEU A 163 0.79 7.65 5.94
N ALA A 164 1.97 8.23 5.72
CA ALA A 164 2.21 9.66 5.81
C ALA A 164 2.58 10.23 4.44
N VAL A 165 1.80 11.18 3.95
CA VAL A 165 2.01 11.86 2.67
C VAL A 165 2.23 13.33 2.94
N ASP A 166 3.47 13.80 2.87
CA ASP A 166 3.86 15.22 2.95
C ASP A 166 4.22 15.81 1.58
N GLY A 167 4.52 14.96 0.58
CA GLY A 167 4.89 15.35 -0.78
C GLY A 167 3.72 15.55 -1.74
N ASP A 168 4.04 15.85 -3.01
CA ASP A 168 3.07 16.12 -4.08
C ASP A 168 2.75 14.84 -4.87
N ILE A 169 1.46 14.63 -5.18
CA ILE A 169 0.97 13.54 -6.04
C ILE A 169 0.13 14.16 -7.15
N GLU A 170 0.59 14.17 -8.40
CA GLU A 170 -0.20 14.77 -9.49
C GLU A 170 -1.43 13.91 -9.88
N GLY A 171 -1.39 12.60 -9.63
CA GLY A 171 -2.47 11.64 -9.89
C GLY A 171 -3.34 11.31 -8.66
N ASP A 172 -3.84 10.07 -8.62
CA ASP A 172 -4.68 9.55 -7.54
C ASP A 172 -3.83 9.02 -6.37
N LEU A 173 -4.39 9.05 -5.16
CA LEU A 173 -3.89 8.33 -3.99
C LEU A 173 -4.88 7.21 -3.62
N ALA A 174 -4.40 5.98 -3.56
CA ALA A 174 -5.14 4.83 -3.04
C ALA A 174 -4.38 4.19 -1.88
N ALA A 175 -5.08 3.98 -0.75
CA ALA A 175 -4.55 3.26 0.40
C ALA A 175 -5.56 2.17 0.83
N TRP A 176 -5.07 0.94 0.99
CA TRP A 176 -5.85 -0.21 1.40
C TRP A 176 -5.16 -0.91 2.55
N ASN A 177 -5.77 -0.82 3.73
CA ASN A 177 -5.33 -1.54 4.91
C ASN A 177 -6.28 -2.72 5.21
N GLY A 178 -5.79 -3.63 6.06
CA GLY A 178 -6.47 -4.81 6.57
C GLY A 178 -7.01 -4.57 7.98
N ASN A 179 -6.91 -5.56 8.87
CA ASN A 179 -7.33 -5.38 10.25
C ASN A 179 -6.18 -4.81 11.09
N GLY A 180 -6.47 -3.85 11.95
CA GLY A 180 -5.49 -3.23 12.86
C GLY A 180 -5.84 -1.77 13.11
N ASP A 181 -5.12 -1.13 14.04
CA ASP A 181 -5.35 0.29 14.30
C ASP A 181 -4.52 1.12 13.30
N ASP A 182 -5.12 1.54 12.18
CA ASP A 182 -4.40 2.23 11.12
C ASP A 182 -4.42 3.76 11.24
N SER A 183 -3.37 4.39 10.72
CA SER A 183 -3.23 5.84 10.69
C SER A 183 -2.82 6.36 9.32
N ILE A 184 -3.64 7.23 8.72
CA ILE A 184 -3.31 7.92 7.46
C ILE A 184 -3.27 9.44 7.70
N ALA A 185 -2.16 10.06 7.30
CA ALA A 185 -1.96 11.50 7.40
C ALA A 185 -1.60 12.10 6.04
N ILE A 186 -2.40 13.07 5.58
CA ILE A 186 -2.10 13.92 4.43
C ILE A 186 -1.65 15.28 4.97
N GLY A 187 -0.35 15.53 4.90
CA GLY A 187 0.33 16.70 5.44
C GLY A 187 -0.13 18.03 4.85
N VAL A 188 0.15 19.12 5.56
CA VAL A 188 -0.26 20.49 5.15
C VAL A 188 0.43 20.95 3.86
N GLN A 189 1.57 20.34 3.51
CA GLN A 189 2.33 20.71 2.32
C GLN A 189 1.89 19.94 1.08
N SER A 190 1.13 18.86 1.26
CA SER A 190 0.80 17.91 0.20
C SER A 190 -0.27 18.46 -0.72
N GLU A 191 -0.06 18.31 -2.03
CA GLU A 191 -1.04 18.56 -3.07
C GLU A 191 -1.32 17.25 -3.83
N ILE A 192 -2.57 16.76 -3.74
CA ILE A 192 -3.04 15.59 -4.48
C ILE A 192 -3.93 16.08 -5.63
N GLY A 193 -3.47 15.87 -6.87
CA GLY A 193 -4.12 16.35 -8.08
C GLY A 193 -5.37 15.55 -8.50
N GLY A 194 -5.47 14.29 -8.04
CA GLY A 194 -6.58 13.38 -8.33
C GLY A 194 -7.48 13.10 -7.15
N ASP A 195 -8.09 11.91 -7.18
CA ASP A 195 -8.95 11.41 -6.10
C ASP A 195 -8.11 10.75 -4.99
N VAL A 196 -8.64 10.79 -3.77
CA VAL A 196 -8.14 10.01 -2.64
C VAL A 196 -9.14 8.89 -2.33
N ARG A 197 -8.67 7.65 -2.28
CA ARG A 197 -9.46 6.46 -1.93
C ARG A 197 -8.77 5.72 -0.79
N ILE A 198 -9.45 5.60 0.34
CA ILE A 198 -8.92 4.97 1.54
C ILE A 198 -9.89 3.88 1.99
N GLY A 199 -9.40 2.64 2.12
CA GLY A 199 -10.06 1.56 2.85
C GLY A 199 -9.26 1.22 4.10
N LEU A 200 -9.88 1.38 5.26
CA LEU A 200 -9.22 1.22 6.56
C LEU A 200 -9.30 -0.21 7.11
N GLY A 201 -10.32 -0.99 6.73
CA GLY A 201 -10.52 -2.32 7.33
C GLY A 201 -11.03 -2.24 8.78
N ASP A 202 -10.86 -3.30 9.57
CA ASP A 202 -11.34 -3.36 10.97
C ASP A 202 -10.27 -2.81 11.94
N GLY A 203 -10.64 -2.41 13.17
CA GLY A 203 -9.74 -1.73 14.13
C GLY A 203 -10.06 -0.24 14.34
N GLU A 204 -9.41 0.39 15.33
CA GLU A 204 -9.62 1.82 15.62
C GLU A 204 -8.75 2.67 14.69
N ASN A 205 -9.34 3.24 13.63
CA ASN A 205 -8.57 3.90 12.59
C ASN A 205 -8.65 5.43 12.62
N PHE A 206 -7.60 6.07 12.11
CA PHE A 206 -7.45 7.53 12.09
C PHE A 206 -7.06 8.04 10.70
N VAL A 207 -7.80 9.03 10.20
CA VAL A 207 -7.47 9.76 8.97
C VAL A 207 -7.44 11.25 9.23
N ASP A 208 -6.26 11.85 9.10
CA ASP A 208 -6.03 13.29 9.21
C ASP A 208 -5.71 13.89 7.83
N VAL A 209 -6.50 14.86 7.40
CA VAL A 209 -6.32 15.60 6.14
C VAL A 209 -6.01 17.05 6.45
N ALA A 210 -4.77 17.46 6.22
CA ALA A 210 -4.31 18.84 6.36
C ALA A 210 -3.96 19.52 5.02
N GLY A 211 -3.69 18.73 3.98
CA GLY A 211 -3.28 19.19 2.65
C GLY A 211 -4.43 19.51 1.69
N GLN A 212 -4.10 19.56 0.40
CA GLN A 212 -5.04 19.84 -0.68
C GLN A 212 -5.35 18.59 -1.49
N ILE A 213 -6.63 18.36 -1.78
CA ILE A 213 -7.14 17.30 -2.66
C ILE A 213 -7.98 17.97 -3.76
N ALA A 214 -7.54 17.86 -5.01
CA ALA A 214 -8.24 18.45 -6.14
C ALA A 214 -9.45 17.62 -6.60
N GLY A 215 -9.45 16.31 -6.34
CA GLY A 215 -10.56 15.39 -6.63
C GLY A 215 -11.45 15.12 -5.41
N ASP A 216 -12.06 13.92 -5.41
CA ASP A 216 -12.92 13.45 -4.32
C ASP A 216 -12.10 12.76 -3.22
N LEU A 217 -12.52 12.92 -1.96
CA LEU A 217 -12.06 12.11 -0.83
C LEU A 217 -13.08 11.01 -0.54
N ASN A 218 -12.71 9.76 -0.77
CA ASN A 218 -13.53 8.59 -0.50
C ASN A 218 -12.90 7.75 0.61
N LEU A 219 -13.57 7.66 1.75
CA LEU A 219 -13.13 6.93 2.93
C LEU A 219 -14.12 5.83 3.27
N ARG A 220 -13.60 4.61 3.48
CA ARG A 220 -14.37 3.47 3.95
C ARG A 220 -13.72 2.86 5.19
N GLY A 221 -14.43 2.95 6.30
CA GLY A 221 -14.13 2.33 7.58
C GLY A 221 -14.65 0.89 7.72
N GLY A 222 -14.51 0.37 8.93
CA GLY A 222 -14.76 -1.03 9.30
C GLY A 222 -15.86 -1.22 10.32
N VAL A 223 -15.63 -2.14 11.26
CA VAL A 223 -16.59 -2.49 12.31
C VAL A 223 -16.38 -1.68 13.61
N ASP A 224 -15.16 -1.23 13.85
CA ASP A 224 -14.75 -0.57 15.09
C ASP A 224 -14.76 0.97 14.95
N ASP A 225 -14.25 1.69 15.96
CA ASP A 225 -14.37 3.14 16.03
C ASP A 225 -13.40 3.85 15.06
N ASP A 226 -13.93 4.52 14.04
CA ASP A 226 -13.13 5.24 13.05
C ASP A 226 -13.20 6.77 13.24
N THR A 227 -12.07 7.45 13.00
CA THR A 227 -11.96 8.91 13.10
C THR A 227 -11.48 9.55 11.80
N LEU A 228 -12.26 10.49 11.27
CA LEU A 228 -11.86 11.38 10.17
C LEU A 228 -11.74 12.83 10.66
N THR A 229 -10.58 13.44 10.47
CA THR A 229 -10.36 14.87 10.70
C THR A 229 -9.92 15.56 9.41
N VAL A 230 -10.73 16.51 8.92
CA VAL A 230 -10.32 17.45 7.86
C VAL A 230 -9.97 18.77 8.52
N LEU A 231 -8.67 19.05 8.66
CA LEU A 231 -8.13 20.17 9.42
C LEU A 231 -8.43 21.52 8.75
N ALA A 232 -8.37 22.60 9.54
CA ALA A 232 -8.78 23.95 9.13
C ALA A 232 -8.09 24.52 7.88
N GLU A 233 -6.88 24.07 7.55
CA GLU A 233 -6.12 24.53 6.37
C GLU A 233 -6.33 23.64 5.15
N ALA A 234 -6.99 22.48 5.31
CA ALA A 234 -7.23 21.54 4.24
C ALA A 234 -8.26 22.06 3.23
N ILE A 235 -8.10 21.64 1.97
CA ILE A 235 -9.03 21.93 0.88
C ILE A 235 -9.33 20.63 0.14
N VAL A 236 -10.61 20.26 0.07
CA VAL A 236 -11.11 19.20 -0.82
C VAL A 236 -11.99 19.86 -1.88
N ALA A 237 -11.52 19.93 -3.11
CA ALA A 237 -12.27 20.59 -4.20
C ALA A 237 -13.45 19.73 -4.68
N GLY A 238 -13.34 18.41 -4.58
CA GLY A 238 -14.43 17.47 -4.85
C GLY A 238 -15.35 17.25 -3.65
N ASN A 239 -15.96 16.07 -3.65
CA ASN A 239 -16.84 15.59 -2.59
C ASN A 239 -16.02 14.91 -1.49
N VAL A 240 -16.54 14.93 -0.27
CA VAL A 240 -16.08 14.05 0.81
C VAL A 240 -17.15 12.99 1.01
N ASN A 241 -16.81 11.75 0.71
CA ASN A 241 -17.66 10.58 0.93
C ASN A 241 -17.03 9.71 2.03
N ALA A 242 -17.57 9.79 3.25
CA ALA A 242 -17.09 9.01 4.38
C ALA A 242 -18.16 8.00 4.83
N SER A 243 -17.85 6.72 4.65
CA SER A 243 -18.61 5.59 5.17
C SER A 243 -17.77 4.91 6.24
N LEU A 244 -17.86 5.40 7.47
CA LEU A 244 -17.05 4.93 8.60
C LEU A 244 -17.52 3.60 9.20
N GLY A 245 -18.59 3.00 8.65
CA GLY A 245 -18.98 1.64 9.02
C GLY A 245 -19.77 1.56 10.32
N ASP A 246 -19.54 0.48 11.09
CA ASP A 246 -20.14 0.31 12.42
C ASP A 246 -19.27 1.03 13.48
N GLY A 247 -19.55 0.87 14.78
CA GLY A 247 -18.76 1.53 15.84
C GLY A 247 -19.22 2.93 16.26
N GLU A 248 -18.49 3.55 17.19
CA GLU A 248 -18.64 4.93 17.65
C GLU A 248 -17.75 5.88 16.81
N ASN A 249 -18.15 6.07 15.55
CA ASN A 249 -17.39 6.86 14.59
C ASN A 249 -17.40 8.37 14.87
N THR A 250 -16.31 9.05 14.50
CA THR A 250 -16.23 10.52 14.57
C THR A 250 -15.73 11.12 13.26
N ALA A 251 -16.39 12.20 12.83
CA ALA A 251 -15.97 12.99 11.68
C ALA A 251 -15.97 14.48 12.02
N THR A 252 -14.80 15.13 11.93
CA THR A 252 -14.62 16.57 12.16
C THR A 252 -14.18 17.25 10.87
N ILE A 253 -14.97 18.20 10.38
CA ILE A 253 -14.68 18.96 9.15
C ILE A 253 -14.47 20.43 9.50
N ASP A 254 -13.21 20.81 9.71
CA ASP A 254 -12.79 22.20 9.94
C ASP A 254 -12.28 22.89 8.66
N GLY A 255 -11.83 22.09 7.68
CA GLY A 255 -11.31 22.57 6.38
C GLY A 255 -12.40 22.98 5.39
N ALA A 256 -11.98 23.36 4.18
CA ALA A 256 -12.87 23.73 3.09
C ALA A 256 -13.21 22.51 2.22
N VAL A 257 -14.51 22.24 2.03
CA VAL A 257 -15.00 21.28 1.03
C VAL A 257 -15.84 22.04 0.01
N GLU A 258 -15.41 22.04 -1.25
CA GLU A 258 -16.10 22.77 -2.32
C GLU A 258 -17.27 21.97 -2.92
N GLY A 259 -17.21 20.64 -2.86
CA GLY A 259 -18.27 19.72 -3.28
C GLY A 259 -19.32 19.43 -2.20
N GLU A 260 -19.85 18.20 -2.21
CA GLU A 260 -20.84 17.72 -1.25
C GLU A 260 -20.18 16.91 -0.12
N LEU A 261 -20.73 17.01 1.09
CA LEU A 261 -20.45 16.10 2.20
C LEU A 261 -21.46 14.96 2.15
N ILE A 262 -20.99 13.74 1.91
CA ILE A 262 -21.80 12.54 1.75
C ILE A 262 -21.34 11.52 2.81
N GLY A 263 -22.27 10.98 3.60
CA GLY A 263 -21.95 10.00 4.63
C GLY A 263 -23.08 9.86 5.65
N SER A 264 -23.21 8.68 6.26
CA SER A 264 -24.16 8.44 7.36
C SER A 264 -23.89 9.36 8.54
N GLU A 265 -22.60 9.62 8.82
CA GLU A 265 -22.18 10.44 9.97
C GLU A 265 -22.44 11.94 9.80
N PHE A 266 -22.72 12.37 8.57
CA PHE A 266 -23.12 13.75 8.27
C PHE A 266 -24.64 13.90 8.14
N ALA A 267 -25.40 12.81 8.25
CA ALA A 267 -26.85 12.93 8.36
C ALA A 267 -27.12 13.60 9.71
N ASP A 268 -27.32 14.92 9.67
CA ASP A 268 -27.77 15.71 10.81
C ASP A 268 -28.77 14.84 11.57
N GLU A 269 -28.46 14.50 12.83
CA GLU A 269 -29.50 14.08 13.75
C GLU A 269 -30.43 15.28 13.84
N GLU A 270 -31.35 15.37 12.87
CA GLU A 270 -32.50 16.25 12.83
C GLU A 270 -33.25 15.85 14.09
N SER A 271 -32.84 16.54 15.15
CA SER A 271 -33.24 16.34 16.52
C SER A 271 -34.74 16.21 16.48
N SER A 272 -35.21 14.98 16.59
CA SER A 272 -36.62 14.71 16.70
C SER A 272 -37.03 15.08 18.13
N GLU A 273 -36.93 16.38 18.44
CA GLU A 273 -37.81 17.07 19.38
C GLU A 273 -39.25 17.03 18.82
N ALA A 274 -39.74 15.84 18.48
CA ALA A 274 -41.15 15.55 18.49
C ALA A 274 -41.56 15.57 19.97
N ALA A 275 -41.82 16.79 20.44
CA ALA A 275 -42.44 17.07 21.71
C ALA A 275 -43.74 16.28 21.84
N CYS A 276 -43.66 15.12 22.49
CA CYS A 276 -44.82 14.46 23.07
C CYS A 276 -45.19 15.23 24.35
N ASP A 277 -45.81 16.40 24.18
CA ASP A 277 -46.69 17.00 25.19
C ASP A 277 -47.88 16.06 25.41
N ASP A 278 -47.67 15.02 26.21
CA ASP A 278 -48.75 14.17 26.74
C ASP A 278 -49.11 14.61 28.15
N SER A 279 -49.63 15.84 28.25
CA SER A 279 -50.31 16.36 29.43
C SER A 279 -51.83 16.29 29.30
N LEU A 280 -52.38 15.21 28.75
CA LEU A 280 -53.82 14.94 28.85
C LEU A 280 -54.15 14.27 30.18
N GLY A 281 -54.29 15.12 31.19
CA GLY A 281 -54.95 14.79 32.44
C GLY A 281 -56.33 14.17 32.22
N SER A 282 -56.45 12.93 32.66
CA SER A 282 -57.65 12.28 33.20
C SER A 282 -58.89 13.17 33.39
N ASP A 283 -59.94 12.94 32.61
CA ASP A 283 -61.30 13.04 33.16
C ASP A 283 -62.21 11.96 32.58
N MET A 284 -62.86 11.24 33.50
CA MET A 284 -63.70 10.08 33.26
C MET A 284 -65.13 10.54 32.98
N GLY A 285 -65.71 10.16 31.84
CA GLY A 285 -67.11 10.45 31.51
C GLY A 285 -67.79 9.29 30.78
N ALA A 286 -68.53 8.49 31.54
CA ALA A 286 -69.35 7.37 31.08
C ALA A 286 -70.46 7.77 30.08
N GLY A 287 -70.84 6.87 29.17
CA GLY A 287 -72.04 7.08 28.34
C GLY A 287 -72.38 5.99 27.32
N LEU A 288 -73.22 5.05 27.75
CA LEU A 288 -74.07 4.12 26.98
C LEU A 288 -74.57 4.65 25.61
N ALA A 289 -74.63 3.78 24.58
CA ALA A 289 -75.89 3.31 23.98
C ALA A 289 -75.68 2.55 22.65
N ALA A 290 -76.46 1.47 22.53
CA ALA A 290 -76.65 0.67 21.33
C ALA A 290 -77.33 1.44 20.19
N GLY A 291 -77.05 1.03 18.95
CA GLY A 291 -77.77 1.49 17.76
C GLY A 291 -77.33 0.72 16.53
N GLU A 292 -78.14 -0.28 16.15
CA GLU A 292 -78.10 -1.00 14.89
C GLU A 292 -78.18 -0.01 13.69
N ASN A 293 -77.61 -0.38 12.53
CA ASN A 293 -78.35 -0.66 11.29
C ASN A 293 -77.58 -0.32 9.97
N LEU A 294 -77.77 -1.20 8.99
CA LEU A 294 -77.88 -0.97 7.53
C LEU A 294 -76.63 -0.88 6.60
N ILE A 295 -76.30 -2.04 6.01
CA ILE A 295 -76.26 -2.38 4.56
C ILE A 295 -75.74 -1.31 3.55
N GLY A 296 -74.74 -1.68 2.75
CA GLY A 296 -74.42 -1.01 1.48
C GLY A 296 -73.31 -1.66 0.66
N PHE A 297 -73.69 -2.41 -0.39
CA PHE A 297 -72.87 -3.15 -1.35
C PHE A 297 -72.06 -2.27 -2.33
N HIS A 298 -70.91 -2.80 -2.77
CA HIS A 298 -70.29 -2.85 -4.12
C HIS A 298 -68.76 -2.76 -3.95
N GLY A 299 -67.91 -3.72 -4.28
CA GLY A 299 -67.98 -4.74 -5.31
C GLY A 299 -67.21 -4.29 -6.56
N ARG A 300 -65.90 -4.56 -6.62
CA ARG A 300 -65.24 -5.16 -7.80
C ARG A 300 -63.77 -5.58 -7.53
N PRO A 301 -63.34 -6.73 -8.10
CA PRO A 301 -62.03 -7.33 -7.90
C PRO A 301 -61.09 -7.17 -9.12
N GLU A 302 -59.90 -7.77 -9.00
CA GLU A 302 -58.95 -8.28 -10.03
C GLU A 302 -57.54 -7.63 -9.99
N PRO A 303 -56.49 -8.28 -10.54
CA PRO A 303 -55.95 -9.61 -10.19
C PRO A 303 -54.40 -9.56 -10.04
N GLY A 304 -53.79 -10.42 -9.20
CA GLY A 304 -53.12 -11.62 -9.71
C GLY A 304 -51.70 -11.37 -10.26
N MET A 305 -50.69 -11.30 -9.38
CA MET A 305 -49.33 -11.67 -9.74
C MET A 305 -48.94 -12.93 -8.97
N ARG A 306 -48.44 -13.89 -9.74
CA ARG A 306 -48.06 -15.24 -9.32
C ARG A 306 -46.72 -15.16 -8.60
N ASN A 307 -46.68 -15.66 -7.37
CA ASN A 307 -45.46 -16.10 -6.74
C ASN A 307 -45.08 -17.42 -7.40
N GLU A 308 -43.98 -17.44 -8.15
CA GLU A 308 -43.34 -18.70 -8.51
C GLU A 308 -42.60 -19.22 -7.28
N GLU A 309 -42.90 -20.47 -6.95
CA GLU A 309 -42.26 -21.29 -5.94
C GLU A 309 -40.75 -21.34 -6.18
N LEU A 310 -39.98 -20.72 -5.28
CA LEU A 310 -38.61 -21.15 -5.05
C LEU A 310 -38.65 -22.28 -4.04
N GLU A 311 -38.32 -23.47 -4.53
CA GLU A 311 -38.13 -24.70 -3.80
C GLU A 311 -37.22 -24.47 -2.60
N SER A 312 -37.76 -24.64 -1.40
CA SER A 312 -37.01 -24.67 -0.16
C SER A 312 -36.12 -25.91 -0.12
N GLY A 313 -34.83 -25.73 -0.43
CA GLY A 313 -33.79 -26.71 -0.17
C GLY A 313 -33.70 -27.03 1.31
N GLU A 314 -33.77 -28.32 1.62
CA GLU A 314 -33.70 -28.91 2.94
C GLU A 314 -32.31 -28.68 3.57
N CYS A 315 -32.20 -27.77 4.53
CA CYS A 315 -31.01 -27.68 5.39
C CYS A 315 -31.14 -28.71 6.52
N SER A 316 -30.44 -29.83 6.36
CA SER A 316 -30.25 -30.83 7.42
C SER A 316 -29.45 -30.25 8.58
N HIS A 317 -30.09 -30.12 9.74
CA HIS A 317 -29.44 -29.93 11.04
C HIS A 317 -28.55 -31.14 11.34
N ALA A 318 -27.25 -30.89 11.48
CA ALA A 318 -26.32 -31.82 12.09
C ALA A 318 -26.15 -31.42 13.55
N ASP A 319 -26.95 -32.02 14.42
CA ASP A 319 -26.77 -31.98 15.87
C ASP A 319 -25.52 -32.82 16.22
N GLY A 320 -24.41 -32.14 16.52
CA GLY A 320 -23.19 -32.73 17.05
C GLY A 320 -23.15 -32.61 18.57
N GLU A 321 -23.75 -33.57 19.28
CA GLU A 321 -23.48 -33.85 20.69
C GLU A 321 -22.09 -34.47 20.86
N THR A 322 -21.21 -33.86 21.66
CA THR A 322 -20.11 -34.54 22.39
C THR A 322 -19.83 -33.72 23.67
N THR A 323 -20.41 -34.09 24.81
CA THR A 323 -19.84 -34.93 25.90
C THR A 323 -18.70 -34.33 26.72
N ASP A 324 -19.05 -34.07 27.99
CA ASP A 324 -18.35 -34.41 29.24
C ASP A 324 -16.95 -33.85 29.56
N GLU A 325 -16.99 -32.97 30.57
CA GLU A 325 -16.26 -33.01 31.86
C GLU A 325 -14.88 -33.69 31.92
N SER A 326 -13.87 -32.89 32.29
CA SER A 326 -13.02 -33.25 33.44
C SER A 326 -12.32 -32.02 34.02
N ASP A 327 -12.85 -31.62 35.18
CA ASP A 327 -12.21 -30.85 36.23
C ASP A 327 -11.03 -31.66 36.82
N ALA A 328 -9.82 -31.09 36.81
CA ALA A 328 -8.69 -31.55 37.62
C ALA A 328 -7.65 -30.43 37.76
N GLY A 329 -7.71 -29.74 38.91
CA GLY A 329 -6.64 -28.87 39.37
C GLY A 329 -5.33 -29.63 39.61
N SER A 330 -4.21 -28.94 39.42
CA SER A 330 -2.89 -29.38 39.88
C SER A 330 -1.94 -28.20 40.00
N ASP A 331 -1.79 -27.70 41.22
CA ASP A 331 -0.65 -26.90 41.66
C ASP A 331 0.66 -27.67 41.43
N VAL A 332 1.58 -27.14 40.60
CA VAL A 332 2.97 -27.58 40.60
C VAL A 332 3.91 -26.38 40.43
N ALA A 333 4.70 -26.15 41.47
CA ALA A 333 5.84 -25.24 41.46
C ALA A 333 6.94 -25.75 40.52
N SER A 334 7.51 -24.87 39.69
CA SER A 334 8.74 -25.17 38.94
C SER A 334 9.92 -24.42 39.56
N ASP A 335 10.62 -25.11 40.46
CA ASP A 335 12.05 -24.91 40.64
C ASP A 335 12.76 -25.51 39.42
N GLY A 336 13.71 -24.76 38.86
CA GLY A 336 14.38 -25.14 37.63
C GLY A 336 15.38 -26.29 37.79
N GLU A 337 15.75 -26.90 36.67
CA GLU A 337 17.10 -27.37 36.39
C GLU A 337 17.32 -27.35 34.88
N THR A 338 18.51 -26.88 34.51
CA THR A 338 19.12 -26.95 33.19
C THR A 338 19.40 -28.40 32.83
N ASP A 339 18.94 -28.87 31.67
CA ASP A 339 19.58 -30.01 31.03
C ASP A 339 19.54 -29.90 29.50
N SER A 340 20.73 -30.03 28.94
CA SER A 340 21.05 -30.02 27.52
C SER A 340 20.66 -31.34 26.89
N LEU A 341 19.82 -31.31 25.85
CA LEU A 341 19.65 -32.44 24.94
C LEU A 341 19.72 -31.99 23.48
N ASP A 342 20.51 -32.78 22.78
CA ASP A 342 21.01 -32.73 21.42
C ASP A 342 20.26 -33.83 20.66
N GLU A 343 19.33 -33.52 19.76
CA GLU A 343 18.75 -34.39 18.68
C GLU A 343 18.09 -33.44 17.65
N THR A 344 18.64 -33.21 16.45
CA THR A 344 18.48 -33.92 15.16
C THR A 344 17.04 -34.22 14.71
N ASP A 345 16.74 -33.73 13.50
CA ASP A 345 15.73 -34.16 12.52
C ASP A 345 14.23 -34.01 12.84
N SER A 346 13.61 -33.00 12.21
CA SER A 346 12.61 -33.27 11.15
C SER A 346 12.22 -31.96 10.46
N VAL A 347 12.57 -31.88 9.17
CA VAL A 347 12.08 -30.86 8.23
C VAL A 347 10.59 -31.13 8.00
N ASP A 348 9.74 -30.17 8.36
CA ASP A 348 8.32 -30.16 8.00
C ASP A 348 8.15 -29.13 6.89
N GLU A 349 8.18 -29.61 5.64
CA GLU A 349 7.83 -28.81 4.46
C GLU A 349 6.32 -28.87 4.28
N THR A 350 5.63 -27.83 4.74
CA THR A 350 4.30 -27.46 4.24
C THR A 350 4.26 -25.95 4.03
N VAL A 351 4.89 -25.49 2.95
CA VAL A 351 4.61 -24.16 2.38
C VAL A 351 3.71 -24.41 1.19
N GLU A 352 2.41 -24.16 1.36
CA GLU A 352 1.48 -24.08 0.24
C GLU A 352 1.78 -22.78 -0.52
N ASN A 353 2.38 -22.93 -1.69
CA ASN A 353 2.61 -21.86 -2.66
C ASN A 353 1.33 -21.05 -2.91
N ALA A 354 1.33 -19.78 -2.52
CA ALA A 354 0.43 -18.78 -3.07
C ALA A 354 0.86 -18.47 -4.52
N SER A 355 0.39 -19.28 -5.47
CA SER A 355 0.58 -19.00 -6.89
C SER A 355 -0.33 -17.84 -7.31
N PHE A 356 0.28 -16.67 -7.55
CA PHE A 356 -0.33 -15.53 -8.21
C PHE A 356 -0.85 -15.95 -9.60
N LEU A 357 -2.18 -15.95 -9.77
CA LEU A 357 -2.87 -16.33 -11.00
C LEU A 357 -2.75 -15.22 -12.06
N ILE A 358 -1.67 -15.25 -12.84
CA ILE A 358 -1.70 -14.64 -14.18
C ILE A 358 -2.55 -15.56 -15.08
N SER A 359 -3.83 -15.20 -15.21
CA SER A 359 -4.76 -15.79 -16.18
C SER A 359 -4.26 -15.53 -17.60
N THR A 360 -3.48 -16.45 -18.16
CA THR A 360 -3.26 -16.53 -19.61
C THR A 360 -4.47 -17.20 -20.23
N SER A 361 -5.38 -16.39 -20.77
CA SER A 361 -6.49 -16.88 -21.58
C SER A 361 -5.97 -17.41 -22.92
N ASP A 362 -6.40 -18.64 -23.23
CA ASP A 362 -6.50 -19.26 -24.55
C ASP A 362 -5.23 -19.88 -25.15
N GLU A 363 -5.04 -21.17 -24.82
CA GLU A 363 -4.24 -22.11 -25.61
C GLU A 363 -5.00 -22.47 -26.91
N ASP A 364 -4.66 -21.78 -28.00
CA ASP A 364 -4.90 -22.28 -29.35
C ASP A 364 -3.71 -23.19 -29.74
N GLU A 365 -4.00 -24.48 -29.91
CA GLU A 365 -3.08 -25.45 -30.50
C GLU A 365 -2.62 -24.97 -31.89
N LEU A 366 -1.35 -24.57 -32.02
CA LEU A 366 -0.72 -24.33 -33.31
C LEU A 366 0.44 -25.30 -33.53
N ASP A 367 0.35 -25.98 -34.67
CA ASP A 367 1.25 -27.00 -35.19
C ASP A 367 2.74 -26.59 -35.20
N ASP A 368 3.59 -27.59 -34.95
CA ASP A 368 5.04 -27.58 -35.10
C ASP A 368 5.51 -27.00 -36.46
N ASP A 369 6.68 -26.36 -36.42
CA ASP A 369 7.48 -25.81 -37.53
C ASP A 369 7.08 -24.44 -38.11
N THR A 370 7.30 -23.36 -37.35
CA THR A 370 7.62 -22.06 -37.95
C THR A 370 8.82 -21.41 -37.27
N ILE A 371 9.99 -21.46 -37.94
CA ILE A 371 11.14 -20.61 -37.61
C ILE A 371 10.76 -19.17 -38.01
N VAL A 372 10.40 -18.35 -37.03
CA VAL A 372 10.23 -16.90 -37.22
C VAL A 372 11.60 -16.25 -37.14
N SER A 373 12.17 -15.94 -38.30
CA SER A 373 13.27 -15.00 -38.43
C SER A 373 12.73 -13.60 -38.20
N VAL A 374 12.95 -13.02 -37.02
CA VAL A 374 12.67 -11.61 -36.76
C VAL A 374 13.75 -10.77 -37.45
N GLU A 375 13.51 -10.36 -38.69
CA GLU A 375 14.23 -9.25 -39.29
C GLU A 375 13.67 -7.94 -38.71
N THR A 376 14.39 -7.34 -37.77
CA THR A 376 14.13 -5.97 -37.32
C THR A 376 14.44 -5.00 -38.47
N SER A 377 13.44 -4.68 -39.27
CA SER A 377 13.53 -3.59 -40.25
C SER A 377 13.52 -2.25 -39.50
N LEU A 378 14.70 -1.76 -39.15
CA LEU A 378 14.89 -0.38 -38.70
C LEU A 378 14.44 0.56 -39.82
N GLY A 379 13.26 1.15 -39.64
CA GLY A 379 12.73 2.23 -40.44
C GLY A 379 13.51 3.53 -40.20
N LEU A 380 14.75 3.58 -40.68
CA LEU A 380 15.48 4.84 -40.86
C LEU A 380 14.89 5.55 -42.08
N THR A 381 13.90 6.41 -41.87
CA THR A 381 13.54 7.43 -42.86
C THR A 381 14.54 8.57 -42.78
N ASP A 382 15.46 8.57 -43.76
CA ASP A 382 16.29 9.70 -44.15
C ASP A 382 15.43 10.97 -44.36
N GLN A 383 15.59 11.97 -43.48
CA GLN A 383 15.33 13.37 -43.82
C GLN A 383 16.64 14.16 -43.82
N ALA A 384 17.39 13.98 -44.89
CA ALA A 384 18.45 14.90 -45.26
C ALA A 384 17.90 16.07 -46.10
N THR A 385 18.20 17.27 -45.63
CA THR A 385 18.58 18.46 -46.43
C THR A 385 17.52 19.12 -47.32
N ARG A 386 17.10 20.32 -46.90
CA ARG A 386 16.84 21.41 -47.85
C ARG A 386 17.52 22.70 -47.38
N ASP A 387 18.45 23.13 -48.23
CA ASP A 387 19.08 24.45 -48.24
C ASP A 387 18.06 25.57 -48.09
N GLU A 388 18.36 26.55 -47.22
CA GLU A 388 18.07 27.94 -47.59
C GLU A 388 19.13 28.91 -47.04
N THR A 389 20.02 29.29 -47.94
CA THR A 389 20.96 30.40 -47.81
C THR A 389 20.22 31.74 -47.71
N GLY A 390 20.34 32.43 -46.57
CA GLY A 390 19.79 33.77 -46.35
C GLY A 390 20.75 34.72 -45.62
N ARG A 391 21.60 35.40 -46.37
CA ARG A 391 22.50 36.50 -45.93
C ARG A 391 21.76 37.59 -45.13
N ARG A 392 22.35 38.10 -44.04
CA ARG A 392 22.45 39.53 -43.66
C ARG A 392 23.28 39.70 -42.39
N HIS A 393 24.51 40.19 -42.52
CA HIS A 393 24.92 41.57 -42.21
C HIS A 393 25.06 41.85 -40.72
N GLY A 394 26.31 42.12 -40.32
CA GLY A 394 26.72 42.24 -38.94
C GLY A 394 26.33 43.55 -38.27
N ARG A 395 26.53 43.58 -36.96
CA ARG A 395 26.87 44.80 -36.25
C ARG A 395 27.55 44.44 -34.92
N SER A 396 28.87 44.62 -34.88
CA SER A 396 29.64 44.68 -33.66
C SER A 396 29.28 45.97 -32.91
N GLY A 397 28.74 45.85 -31.70
CA GLY A 397 28.49 46.98 -30.80
C GLY A 397 29.34 46.85 -29.54
N ASN A 398 30.42 47.63 -29.48
CA ASN A 398 31.22 47.90 -28.28
C ASN A 398 30.33 48.39 -27.12
N ALA A 399 30.38 47.73 -25.97
CA ALA A 399 29.96 48.32 -24.70
C ALA A 399 31.19 48.88 -23.98
N ARG A 400 31.24 50.21 -23.93
CA ARG A 400 32.22 51.04 -23.22
C ARG A 400 31.87 51.10 -21.74
N THR A 401 32.89 50.97 -20.92
CA THR A 401 32.97 51.40 -19.52
C THR A 401 32.49 52.83 -19.29
N LYS A 402 31.74 53.06 -18.21
CA LYS A 402 31.78 54.32 -17.45
C LYS A 402 31.70 54.05 -15.95
N GLN A 403 32.75 54.49 -15.27
CA GLN A 403 32.78 54.82 -13.86
C GLN A 403 31.82 55.98 -13.59
N CYS A 404 31.12 55.92 -12.45
CA CYS A 404 30.86 57.04 -11.56
C CYS A 404 31.01 56.54 -10.13
#